data_AF-A0A538B9G7-F1
#
_entry.id   AF-A0A538B9G7-F1
#
_cell.length_a   1.000
_cell.length_b   1.000
_cell.length_c   1.000
_cell.angle_alpha   90.00
_cell.angle_beta   90.00
_cell.angle_gamma   90.00
#
_symmetry.space_group_name_H-M   'P 1'
#
loop_
_entity.id
_entity.type
_entity.pdbx_description
1 polymer ?
#
loop_
_entity_poly.entity_id
_entity_poly.type
_entity_poly.pdbx_seq_one_letter_code
_entity_poly.pdbx_strand_id
1 'polypeptide(L)'
;MAVVTMRQLLEAGVHFGHQTRRWNPKMKRYLFGERNGIYIIDLHQTLDGIEKAYTYVRDLVAADGQILFVGTKKQTQDPVASYASRCGMPYVNERWLGGMLTNFQTISSRVNKMTEYERMRDAGDFDAMPKKEALHLTRELEKLERNLGGIRNLNRRPDSLFVIDTKKEHIAVTEANKLGLPIVAVVDSNCDPDVIQYVIPGNDDAIRAGTLMCHIISEAVNEGRYIASRRNARPATTKADLEPAAEDAEAAARRAQHQAEARGRRRRWRRRRTAGCTRAFTARASVRGDACRGDACRGDACRGDARAGRERPVMSDANANFSAQDVQKLRQMTGAGMMDAKRALTETNGDMEAAARWLREKGLAQSAKRSDRAAEQGAVSVANTGSVAAAVELRCETDFVAKSPDFVALVEDLADAVATKGENAVAERQGDVENLGITLKENINVGRVVRFEAPAGAVLDAYLHIQNERGVNGVLVELIGGDQSLAHEIALHVAFARPEYLTRDEVPASEVDKERQIFEAETRNEGKPEQAIPKIVEGKLAGRFFAERVRLEQKFVRDPKMTIKQFLGDAEVTRFAQVEVGR
;
A
#
# COMPACT_ATOMS: atom_id res chain seq x y z
N MET A 1 16.06 10.84 23.02
CA MET A 1 14.97 9.86 23.25
C MET A 1 15.61 8.50 23.05
N ALA A 2 15.46 7.55 23.97
CA ALA A 2 16.09 6.23 23.79
C ALA A 2 15.44 5.53 22.59
N VAL A 3 16.23 5.24 21.57
CA VAL A 3 15.75 4.66 20.29
C VAL A 3 15.14 3.26 20.52
N VAL A 4 15.72 2.50 21.46
CA VAL A 4 15.28 1.14 21.84
C VAL A 4 15.58 0.91 23.31
N THR A 5 14.72 0.13 23.99
CA THR A 5 14.98 -0.32 25.36
C THR A 5 15.65 -1.70 25.39
N MET A 6 16.46 -1.97 26.42
CA MET A 6 17.09 -3.28 26.62
C MET A 6 16.07 -4.43 26.68
N ARG A 7 14.88 -4.17 27.25
CA ARG A 7 13.78 -5.12 27.31
C ARG A 7 13.32 -5.55 25.91
N GLN A 8 13.15 -4.60 24.99
CA GLN A 8 12.77 -4.89 23.60
C GLN A 8 13.81 -5.74 22.88
N LEU A 9 15.10 -5.46 23.08
CA LEU A 9 16.20 -6.28 22.51
C LEU A 9 16.19 -7.72 23.05
N LEU A 10 15.88 -7.87 24.34
CA LEU A 10 15.80 -9.17 24.99
C LEU A 10 14.59 -9.98 24.50
N GLU A 11 13.42 -9.34 24.42
CA GLU A 11 12.17 -9.95 23.91
C GLU A 11 12.29 -10.34 22.43
N ALA A 12 12.98 -9.52 21.62
CA ALA A 12 13.24 -9.81 20.21
C ALA A 12 14.30 -10.91 19.98
N GLY A 13 15.04 -11.31 21.02
CA GLY A 13 16.04 -12.38 20.95
C GLY A 13 17.37 -11.95 20.32
N VAL A 14 17.73 -10.67 20.41
CA VAL A 14 18.96 -10.10 19.80
C VAL A 14 20.24 -10.60 20.46
N HIS A 15 20.16 -11.02 21.73
CA HIS A 15 21.30 -11.47 22.53
C HIS A 15 21.80 -12.88 22.18
N PHE A 16 21.03 -13.67 21.43
CA PHE A 16 21.42 -15.02 21.06
C PHE A 16 22.38 -14.99 19.87
N GLY A 17 23.61 -15.46 20.06
CA GLY A 17 24.54 -15.71 18.98
C GLY A 17 24.47 -17.15 18.47
N HIS A 18 25.54 -17.59 17.81
CA HIS A 18 25.72 -18.94 17.31
C HIS A 18 26.35 -19.88 18.34
N GLN A 19 26.37 -21.18 18.00
CA GLN A 19 27.05 -22.22 18.78
C GLN A 19 28.55 -21.93 18.93
N THR A 20 29.14 -22.35 20.05
CA THR A 20 30.55 -22.09 20.38
C THR A 20 31.56 -22.67 19.37
N ARG A 21 31.15 -23.68 18.59
CA ARG A 21 31.93 -24.25 17.49
C ARG A 21 31.99 -23.37 16.24
N ARG A 22 31.02 -22.47 16.06
CA ARG A 22 30.82 -21.67 14.84
C ARG A 22 30.84 -20.18 15.18
N TRP A 23 31.99 -19.70 15.66
CA TRP A 23 32.20 -18.30 16.02
C TRP A 23 33.47 -17.73 15.37
N ASN A 24 33.56 -16.41 15.30
CA ASN A 24 34.76 -15.69 14.87
C ASN A 24 35.50 -15.13 16.10
N PRO A 25 36.79 -15.43 16.31
CA PRO A 25 37.58 -14.92 17.43
C PRO A 25 37.55 -13.40 17.60
N LYS A 26 37.40 -12.65 16.49
CA LYS A 26 37.31 -11.18 16.53
C LYS A 26 36.05 -10.66 17.21
N MET A 27 34.98 -11.47 17.23
CA MET A 27 33.75 -11.12 17.92
C MET A 27 33.86 -11.19 19.44
N LYS A 28 34.95 -11.74 20.00
CA LYS A 28 35.16 -11.88 21.44
C LYS A 28 34.87 -10.61 22.24
N ARG A 29 35.17 -9.42 21.68
CA ARG A 29 34.94 -8.12 22.33
C ARG A 29 33.47 -7.76 22.52
N TYR A 30 32.57 -8.32 21.72
CA TYR A 30 31.11 -8.08 21.75
C TYR A 30 30.33 -9.21 22.44
N LEU A 31 31.01 -10.25 22.92
CA LEU A 31 30.37 -11.38 23.59
C LEU A 31 30.41 -11.20 25.10
N PHE A 32 29.26 -11.38 25.73
CA PHE A 32 29.12 -11.35 27.19
C PHE A 32 29.60 -12.66 27.84
N GLY A 33 29.35 -13.79 27.18
CA GLY A 33 29.71 -15.12 27.67
C GLY A 33 29.08 -16.24 26.85
N GLU A 34 29.04 -17.45 27.39
CA GLU A 34 28.36 -18.61 26.77
C GLU A 34 27.31 -19.20 27.73
N ARG A 35 26.21 -19.69 27.19
CA ARG A 35 25.16 -20.41 27.94
C ARG A 35 24.64 -21.56 27.11
N ASN A 36 24.64 -22.77 27.66
CA ASN A 36 24.19 -24.00 26.98
C ASN A 36 24.87 -24.21 25.61
N GLY A 37 26.15 -23.83 25.47
CA GLY A 37 26.91 -23.98 24.23
C GLY A 37 26.57 -22.95 23.13
N ILE A 38 25.82 -21.89 23.44
CA ILE A 38 25.54 -20.75 22.56
C ILE A 38 26.20 -19.49 23.13
N TYR A 39 26.87 -18.72 22.28
CA TYR A 39 27.42 -17.43 22.69
C TYR A 39 26.32 -16.39 22.91
N ILE A 40 26.44 -15.61 23.98
CA ILE A 40 25.56 -14.50 24.29
C ILE A 40 26.25 -13.19 23.90
N ILE A 41 25.57 -12.40 23.10
CA ILE A 41 26.01 -11.07 22.67
C ILE A 41 25.67 -10.06 23.77
N ASP A 42 26.61 -9.15 24.04
CA ASP A 42 26.43 -8.08 25.02
C ASP A 42 25.46 -7.00 24.49
N LEU A 43 24.27 -6.94 25.08
CA LEU A 43 23.22 -6.01 24.69
C LEU A 43 23.55 -4.55 25.00
N HIS A 44 24.46 -4.24 25.94
CA HIS A 44 24.89 -2.86 26.16
C HIS A 44 25.64 -2.35 24.94
N GLN A 45 26.55 -3.17 24.40
CA GLN A 45 27.27 -2.83 23.17
C GLN A 45 26.36 -2.81 21.95
N THR A 46 25.31 -3.65 21.93
CA THR A 46 24.25 -3.57 20.92
C THR A 46 23.54 -2.21 20.96
N LEU A 47 23.16 -1.72 22.14
CA LEU A 47 22.52 -0.40 22.28
C LEU A 47 23.42 0.73 21.77
N ASP A 48 24.69 0.74 22.20
CA ASP A 48 25.66 1.74 21.73
C ASP A 48 25.87 1.68 20.20
N GLY A 49 25.89 0.47 19.64
CA GLY A 49 25.98 0.24 18.20
C GLY A 49 24.76 0.77 17.45
N ILE A 50 23.56 0.52 17.97
CA ILE A 50 22.29 1.03 17.42
C ILE A 50 22.27 2.55 17.46
N GLU A 51 22.65 3.19 18.57
CA GLU A 51 22.63 4.65 18.68
C GLU A 51 23.58 5.33 17.68
N LYS A 52 24.78 4.77 17.51
CA LYS A 52 25.76 5.25 16.52
C LYS A 52 25.24 5.08 15.10
N ALA A 53 24.70 3.91 14.78
CA ALA A 53 24.11 3.62 13.47
C ALA A 53 22.91 4.53 13.18
N TYR A 54 22.01 4.70 14.15
CA TYR A 54 20.81 5.54 14.03
C TYR A 54 21.18 6.99 13.74
N THR A 55 22.11 7.55 14.53
CA THR A 55 22.61 8.92 14.35
C THR A 55 23.23 9.10 12.97
N TYR A 56 24.07 8.17 12.55
CA TYR A 56 24.70 8.20 11.23
C TYR A 56 23.69 8.16 10.09
N VAL A 57 22.73 7.22 10.12
CA VAL A 57 21.71 7.08 9.07
C VAL A 57 20.81 8.31 9.01
N ARG A 58 20.39 8.83 10.16
CA ARG A 58 19.60 10.07 10.25
C ARG A 58 20.34 11.24 9.59
N ASP A 59 21.61 11.43 9.91
CA ASP A 59 22.40 12.55 9.40
C ASP A 59 22.71 12.38 7.89
N LEU A 60 22.94 11.15 7.43
CA LEU A 60 23.11 10.81 6.01
C LEU A 60 21.86 11.19 5.20
N VAL A 61 20.68 10.78 5.66
CA VAL A 61 19.42 11.06 4.97
C VAL A 61 19.05 12.55 5.08
N ALA A 62 19.38 13.20 6.19
CA ALA A 62 19.23 14.66 6.32
C ALA A 62 20.08 15.44 5.31
N ALA A 63 21.16 14.84 4.80
CA ALA A 63 22.00 15.36 3.73
C ALA A 63 21.57 14.90 2.31
N ASP A 64 20.37 14.35 2.15
CA ASP A 64 19.85 13.78 0.87
C ASP A 64 20.62 12.54 0.38
N GLY A 65 21.24 11.82 1.32
CA GLY A 65 21.90 10.55 1.05
C GLY A 65 20.91 9.38 0.87
N GLN A 66 21.27 8.42 0.02
CA GLN A 66 20.52 7.19 -0.19
C GLN A 66 21.17 6.01 0.52
N ILE A 67 20.36 5.27 1.28
CA ILE A 67 20.78 4.02 1.94
C ILE A 67 20.14 2.81 1.26
N LEU A 68 20.94 1.79 0.96
CA LEU A 68 20.47 0.53 0.38
C LEU A 68 20.31 -0.53 1.47
N PHE A 69 19.10 -1.07 1.63
CA PHE A 69 18.83 -2.17 2.54
C PHE A 69 19.15 -3.51 1.88
N VAL A 70 19.95 -4.35 2.54
CA VAL A 70 20.40 -5.63 1.99
C VAL A 70 20.16 -6.75 3.02
N GLY A 71 19.45 -7.79 2.60
CA GLY A 71 19.32 -9.01 3.39
C GLY A 71 18.62 -10.13 2.63
N THR A 72 19.38 -11.11 2.15
CA THR A 72 18.85 -12.25 1.37
C THR A 72 18.55 -13.49 2.21
N LYS A 73 18.70 -13.40 3.52
CA LYS A 73 18.38 -14.47 4.45
C LYS A 73 16.86 -14.64 4.52
N LYS A 74 16.35 -15.87 4.53
CA LYS A 74 14.88 -16.14 4.52
C LYS A 74 14.15 -15.39 5.63
N GLN A 75 14.77 -15.29 6.79
CA GLN A 75 14.23 -14.59 7.96
C GLN A 75 14.18 -13.06 7.82
N THR A 76 14.95 -12.50 6.88
CA THR A 76 15.12 -11.06 6.69
C THR A 76 14.55 -10.54 5.37
N GLN A 77 14.17 -11.40 4.42
CA GLN A 77 13.69 -10.98 3.10
C GLN A 77 12.45 -10.07 3.21
N ASP A 78 11.44 -10.51 3.98
CA ASP A 78 10.19 -9.77 4.12
C ASP A 78 10.36 -8.50 4.98
N PRO A 79 11.05 -8.52 6.15
CA PRO A 79 11.34 -7.30 6.89
C PRO A 79 12.08 -6.25 6.07
N VAL A 80 13.14 -6.63 5.36
CA VAL A 80 13.93 -5.71 4.54
C VAL A 80 13.07 -5.06 3.46
N ALA A 81 12.30 -5.85 2.71
CA ALA A 81 11.43 -5.33 1.66
C ALA A 81 10.32 -4.41 2.22
N SER A 82 9.68 -4.82 3.32
CA SER A 82 8.56 -4.08 3.92
C SER A 82 9.01 -2.72 4.47
N TYR A 83 10.05 -2.68 5.31
CA TYR A 83 10.50 -1.44 5.95
C TYR A 83 11.20 -0.50 4.97
N ALA A 84 11.99 -1.03 4.02
CA ALA A 84 12.61 -0.19 2.99
C ALA A 84 11.55 0.46 2.07
N SER A 85 10.51 -0.29 1.70
CA SER A 85 9.40 0.26 0.91
C SER A 85 8.63 1.34 1.68
N ARG A 86 8.37 1.12 2.99
CA ARG A 86 7.71 2.10 3.86
C ARG A 86 8.49 3.41 3.99
N CYS A 87 9.81 3.34 4.16
CA CYS A 87 10.65 4.53 4.20
C CYS A 87 11.09 4.99 2.80
N GLY A 88 10.59 4.40 1.71
CA GLY A 88 10.91 4.77 0.33
C GLY A 88 12.41 4.72 0.01
N MET A 89 13.13 3.74 0.55
CA MET A 89 14.55 3.47 0.25
C MET A 89 14.69 2.20 -0.60
N PRO A 90 15.75 2.10 -1.43
CA PRO A 90 15.99 0.93 -2.24
C PRO A 90 16.38 -0.29 -1.38
N TYR A 91 16.10 -1.49 -1.87
CA TYR A 91 16.44 -2.73 -1.18
C TYR A 91 16.82 -3.89 -2.11
N VAL A 92 17.52 -4.88 -1.54
CA VAL A 92 17.82 -6.19 -2.15
C VAL A 92 17.52 -7.29 -1.14
N ASN A 93 16.50 -8.10 -1.40
CA ASN A 93 16.02 -9.14 -0.50
C ASN A 93 16.16 -10.58 -1.04
N GLU A 94 16.39 -10.78 -2.34
CA GLU A 94 16.43 -12.12 -2.94
C GLU A 94 17.84 -12.64 -3.17
N ARG A 95 18.59 -12.01 -4.08
CA ARG A 95 19.97 -12.40 -4.35
C ARG A 95 20.82 -11.20 -4.72
N TRP A 96 21.98 -11.07 -4.10
CA TRP A 96 23.00 -10.13 -4.53
C TRP A 96 23.64 -10.61 -5.84
N LEU A 97 23.53 -9.81 -6.90
CA LEU A 97 24.26 -10.04 -8.15
C LEU A 97 25.62 -9.37 -8.05
N GLY A 98 26.69 -10.13 -8.26
CA GLY A 98 28.04 -9.56 -8.32
C GLY A 98 28.11 -8.46 -9.37
N GLY A 99 28.73 -7.33 -9.02
CA GLY A 99 28.77 -6.13 -9.85
C GLY A 99 27.64 -5.13 -9.59
N MET A 100 26.76 -5.37 -8.60
CA MET A 100 25.67 -4.46 -8.23
C MET A 100 26.15 -3.02 -7.94
N LEU A 101 27.30 -2.86 -7.28
CA LEU A 101 27.85 -1.54 -6.98
C LEU A 101 29.03 -1.21 -7.89
N THR A 102 29.93 -2.17 -8.09
CA THR A 102 31.16 -1.97 -8.87
C THR A 102 30.89 -1.79 -10.37
N ASN A 103 29.87 -2.47 -10.92
CA ASN A 103 29.43 -2.37 -12.32
C ASN A 103 27.97 -1.85 -12.43
N PHE A 104 27.71 -0.73 -11.76
CA PHE A 104 26.37 -0.12 -11.71
C PHE A 104 25.74 0.18 -13.07
N GLN A 105 26.54 0.55 -14.08
CA GLN A 105 26.02 0.85 -15.43
C GLN A 105 25.33 -0.36 -16.08
N THR A 106 25.93 -1.55 -15.93
CA THR A 106 25.35 -2.79 -16.49
C THR A 106 24.07 -3.17 -15.75
N ILE A 107 24.02 -2.95 -14.45
CA ILE A 107 22.85 -3.26 -13.62
C ILE A 107 21.71 -2.28 -13.89
N SER A 108 22.01 -0.99 -14.02
CA SER A 108 21.04 0.03 -14.44
C SER A 108 20.46 -0.29 -15.82
N SER A 109 21.28 -0.76 -16.78
CA SER A 109 20.77 -1.24 -18.07
C SER A 109 19.79 -2.42 -17.93
N ARG A 110 20.03 -3.36 -17.01
CA ARG A 110 19.09 -4.46 -16.73
C ARG A 110 17.80 -3.99 -16.04
N VAL A 111 17.87 -3.00 -15.16
CA VAL A 111 16.68 -2.35 -14.58
C VAL A 111 15.85 -1.66 -15.66
N ASN A 112 16.51 -0.97 -16.60
CA ASN A 112 15.81 -0.34 -17.72
C ASN A 112 15.12 -1.37 -18.63
N LYS A 113 15.76 -2.52 -18.89
CA LYS A 113 15.12 -3.64 -19.62
C LYS A 113 13.90 -4.20 -18.89
N MET A 114 13.98 -4.34 -17.57
CA MET A 114 12.85 -4.76 -16.74
C MET A 114 11.66 -3.79 -16.92
N THR A 115 11.92 -2.48 -16.79
CA THR A 115 10.89 -1.45 -17.00
C THR A 115 10.34 -1.42 -18.43
N GLU A 116 11.17 -1.74 -19.43
CA GLU A 116 10.72 -1.88 -20.82
C GLU A 116 9.76 -3.07 -20.98
N TYR A 117 10.11 -4.23 -20.43
CA TYR A 117 9.23 -5.40 -20.46
C TYR A 117 7.92 -5.19 -19.69
N GLU A 118 7.95 -4.46 -18.56
CA GLU A 118 6.74 -4.04 -17.83
C GLU A 118 5.84 -3.19 -18.73
N ARG A 119 6.41 -2.22 -19.45
CA ARG A 119 5.64 -1.37 -20.39
C ARG A 119 5.04 -2.16 -21.52
N MET A 120 5.79 -3.11 -22.10
CA MET A 120 5.30 -3.97 -23.18
C MET A 120 4.16 -4.89 -22.71
N ARG A 121 4.28 -5.43 -21.48
CA ARG A 121 3.21 -6.21 -20.84
C ARG A 121 1.96 -5.34 -20.67
N ASP A 122 2.11 -4.16 -20.10
CA ASP A 122 0.99 -3.26 -19.79
C ASP A 122 0.35 -2.65 -21.06
N ALA A 123 1.12 -2.54 -22.16
CA ALA A 123 0.63 -2.14 -23.49
C ALA A 123 -0.13 -3.27 -24.23
N GLY A 124 -0.07 -4.51 -23.74
CA GLY A 124 -0.66 -5.68 -24.41
C GLY A 124 0.17 -6.22 -25.58
N ASP A 125 1.43 -5.80 -25.73
CA ASP A 125 2.30 -6.26 -26.82
C ASP A 125 2.59 -7.77 -26.72
N PHE A 126 2.55 -8.33 -25.50
CA PHE A 126 2.80 -9.75 -25.24
C PHE A 126 1.71 -10.64 -25.87
N ASP A 127 0.47 -10.15 -25.99
CA ASP A 127 -0.64 -10.87 -26.61
C ASP A 127 -0.55 -10.88 -28.14
N ALA A 128 0.12 -9.88 -28.71
CA ALA A 128 0.38 -9.79 -30.16
C ALA A 128 1.57 -10.63 -30.62
N MET A 129 2.38 -11.14 -29.69
CA MET A 129 3.57 -11.95 -29.97
C MET A 129 3.27 -13.45 -30.09
N PRO A 130 4.13 -14.23 -30.77
CA PRO A 130 4.08 -15.68 -30.69
C PRO A 130 4.16 -16.15 -29.24
N LYS A 131 3.28 -17.09 -28.84
CA LYS A 131 3.19 -17.59 -27.45
C LYS A 131 4.54 -18.00 -26.84
N LYS A 132 5.46 -18.54 -27.66
CA LYS A 132 6.81 -18.95 -27.22
C LYS A 132 7.69 -17.75 -26.83
N GLU A 133 7.61 -16.66 -27.58
CA GLU A 133 8.37 -15.42 -27.34
C GLU A 133 7.78 -14.66 -26.16
N ALA A 134 6.45 -14.54 -26.11
CA ALA A 134 5.73 -13.98 -24.96
C ALA A 134 6.10 -14.70 -23.66
N LEU A 135 6.09 -16.05 -23.66
CA LEU A 135 6.49 -16.83 -22.48
C LEU A 135 7.96 -16.62 -22.08
N HIS A 136 8.86 -16.42 -23.05
CA HIS A 136 10.27 -16.14 -22.77
C HIS A 136 10.44 -14.79 -22.08
N LEU A 137 9.80 -13.74 -22.61
CA LEU A 137 9.83 -12.40 -22.06
C LEU A 137 9.16 -12.33 -20.69
N THR A 138 8.02 -13.01 -20.48
CA THR A 138 7.36 -13.09 -19.18
C THR A 138 8.27 -13.73 -18.13
N ARG A 139 8.92 -14.86 -18.46
CA ARG A 139 9.86 -15.52 -17.54
C ARG A 139 11.10 -14.68 -17.27
N GLU A 140 11.56 -13.89 -18.24
CA GLU A 140 12.67 -12.97 -18.05
C GLU A 140 12.25 -11.80 -17.14
N LEU A 141 11.06 -11.23 -17.37
CA LEU A 141 10.48 -10.18 -16.54
C LEU A 141 10.30 -10.64 -15.09
N GLU A 142 9.68 -11.80 -14.85
CA GLU A 142 9.53 -12.37 -13.50
C GLU A 142 10.87 -12.53 -12.77
N LYS A 143 11.91 -12.97 -13.50
CA LYS A 143 13.27 -13.09 -12.93
C LYS A 143 13.89 -11.73 -12.62
N LEU A 144 13.67 -10.74 -13.48
CA LEU A 144 14.19 -9.39 -13.28
C LEU A 144 13.46 -8.69 -12.12
N GLU A 145 12.12 -8.73 -12.08
CA GLU A 145 11.30 -8.18 -11.00
C GLU A 145 11.70 -8.78 -9.65
N ARG A 146 11.87 -10.10 -9.59
CA ARG A 146 12.27 -10.80 -8.35
C ARG A 146 13.62 -10.33 -7.81
N ASN A 147 14.62 -10.08 -8.68
CA ASN A 147 15.98 -9.75 -8.22
C ASN A 147 16.27 -8.25 -8.17
N LEU A 148 15.65 -7.46 -9.05
CA LEU A 148 15.97 -6.04 -9.27
C LEU A 148 14.80 -5.10 -8.96
N GLY A 149 13.61 -5.62 -8.61
CA GLY A 149 12.44 -4.81 -8.29
C GLY A 149 12.69 -3.80 -7.16
N GLY A 150 13.43 -4.22 -6.12
CA GLY A 150 13.76 -3.36 -4.97
C GLY A 150 14.73 -2.22 -5.28
N ILE A 151 15.42 -2.24 -6.42
CA ILE A 151 16.31 -1.17 -6.88
C ILE A 151 15.77 -0.43 -8.11
N ARG A 152 14.48 -0.58 -8.44
CA ARG A 152 13.85 0.05 -9.61
C ARG A 152 14.04 1.58 -9.64
N ASN A 153 13.96 2.22 -8.47
CA ASN A 153 14.07 3.68 -8.33
C ASN A 153 15.51 4.18 -8.08
N LEU A 154 16.51 3.31 -8.24
CA LEU A 154 17.91 3.63 -7.97
C LEU A 154 18.58 4.25 -9.21
N ASN A 155 18.56 5.58 -9.28
CA ASN A 155 19.14 6.33 -10.41
C ASN A 155 20.66 6.53 -10.29
N ARG A 156 21.18 6.57 -9.06
CA ARG A 156 22.60 6.71 -8.75
C ARG A 156 23.02 5.64 -7.76
N ARG A 157 24.34 5.44 -7.59
CA ARG A 157 24.85 4.53 -6.56
C ARG A 157 24.41 5.01 -5.17
N PRO A 158 24.10 4.08 -4.25
CA PRO A 158 23.78 4.43 -2.87
C PRO A 158 25.04 4.98 -2.17
N ASP A 159 24.82 5.84 -1.16
CA ASP A 159 25.87 6.46 -0.37
C ASP A 159 26.29 5.58 0.82
N SER A 160 25.39 4.71 1.28
CA SER A 160 25.63 3.75 2.37
C SER A 160 24.83 2.47 2.17
N LEU A 161 25.28 1.39 2.82
CA LEU A 161 24.53 0.14 2.90
C LEU A 161 24.09 -0.14 4.33
N PHE A 162 22.89 -0.70 4.47
CA PHE A 162 22.46 -1.40 5.67
C PHE A 162 22.35 -2.90 5.38
N VAL A 163 23.15 -3.73 6.06
CA VAL A 163 23.27 -5.16 5.78
C VAL A 163 22.87 -5.99 6.99
N ILE A 164 22.00 -6.99 6.79
CA ILE A 164 21.71 -8.03 7.78
C ILE A 164 22.36 -9.34 7.32
N ASP A 165 23.17 -9.95 8.18
CA ASP A 165 24.02 -11.12 7.89
C ASP A 165 25.15 -10.83 6.88
N THR A 166 26.26 -10.30 7.40
CA THR A 166 27.45 -9.98 6.57
C THR A 166 28.16 -11.20 5.99
N LYS A 167 27.94 -12.39 6.56
CA LYS A 167 28.54 -13.63 6.06
C LYS A 167 27.82 -14.12 4.82
N LYS A 168 26.50 -14.06 4.81
CA LYS A 168 25.69 -14.34 3.62
C LYS A 168 25.93 -13.29 2.54
N GLU A 169 25.96 -12.01 2.92
CA GLU A 169 26.15 -10.87 2.01
C GLU A 169 27.61 -10.42 1.83
N HIS A 170 28.58 -11.34 1.94
CA HIS A 170 30.00 -11.02 1.85
C HIS A 170 30.40 -10.32 0.53
N ILE A 171 29.70 -10.61 -0.58
CA ILE A 171 29.94 -9.97 -1.88
C ILE A 171 29.55 -8.48 -1.81
N ALA A 172 28.38 -8.17 -1.23
CA ALA A 172 27.92 -6.80 -1.05
C ALA A 172 28.90 -5.99 -0.19
N VAL A 173 29.34 -6.58 0.93
CA VAL A 173 30.33 -5.98 1.84
C VAL A 173 31.68 -5.76 1.14
N THR A 174 32.13 -6.72 0.33
CA THR A 174 33.39 -6.60 -0.41
C THR A 174 33.32 -5.51 -1.48
N GLU A 175 32.23 -5.42 -2.22
CA GLU A 175 32.03 -4.38 -3.23
C GLU A 175 31.91 -2.99 -2.61
N ALA A 176 31.16 -2.85 -1.51
CA ALA A 176 31.02 -1.61 -0.77
C ALA A 176 32.37 -1.10 -0.24
N ASN A 177 33.15 -1.97 0.41
CA ASN A 177 34.48 -1.62 0.91
C ASN A 177 35.46 -1.21 -0.21
N LYS A 178 35.42 -1.89 -1.37
CA LYS A 178 36.24 -1.50 -2.55
C LYS A 178 35.92 -0.10 -3.05
N LEU A 179 34.67 0.34 -2.93
CA LEU A 179 34.21 1.66 -3.34
C LEU A 179 34.31 2.71 -2.22
N GLY A 180 34.73 2.32 -1.02
CA GLY A 180 34.78 3.20 0.14
C GLY A 180 33.41 3.62 0.67
N LEU A 181 32.37 2.82 0.39
CA LEU A 181 31.02 3.08 0.91
C LEU A 181 30.93 2.61 2.37
N PRO A 182 30.47 3.46 3.30
CA PRO A 182 30.24 3.07 4.68
C PRO A 182 29.15 2.00 4.79
N ILE A 183 29.38 1.05 5.70
CA ILE A 183 28.49 -0.09 5.93
C ILE A 183 27.99 -0.02 7.37
N VAL A 184 26.67 -0.03 7.50
CA VAL A 184 25.96 -0.30 8.75
C VAL A 184 25.49 -1.74 8.71
N ALA A 185 25.85 -2.57 9.70
CA ALA A 185 25.45 -3.97 9.65
C ALA A 185 25.19 -4.60 11.01
N VAL A 186 24.23 -5.54 11.00
CA VAL A 186 24.00 -6.46 12.12
C VAL A 186 25.02 -7.58 12.03
N VAL A 187 25.79 -7.76 13.10
CA VAL A 187 26.92 -8.68 13.16
C VAL A 187 26.70 -9.70 14.25
N ASP A 188 26.49 -10.95 13.85
CA ASP A 188 26.45 -12.09 14.76
C ASP A 188 27.89 -12.54 15.12
N SER A 189 28.01 -13.27 16.22
CA SER A 189 29.18 -13.99 16.73
C SER A 189 30.02 -14.75 15.70
N ASN A 190 29.48 -15.12 14.53
CA ASN A 190 30.16 -15.88 13.48
C ASN A 190 30.70 -15.02 12.32
N CYS A 191 30.49 -13.70 12.36
CA CYS A 191 30.84 -12.72 11.34
C CYS A 191 32.15 -11.96 11.70
N ASP A 192 32.76 -11.27 10.74
CA ASP A 192 33.93 -10.41 10.99
C ASP A 192 33.48 -8.95 11.22
N PRO A 193 33.69 -8.37 12.42
CA PRO A 193 33.29 -7.00 12.70
C PRO A 193 34.22 -5.94 12.10
N ASP A 194 35.44 -6.29 11.69
CA ASP A 194 36.44 -5.28 11.27
C ASP A 194 36.19 -4.74 9.85
N VAL A 195 35.39 -5.45 9.04
CA VAL A 195 35.06 -5.05 7.66
C VAL A 195 33.88 -4.08 7.57
N ILE A 196 33.38 -3.60 8.72
CA ILE A 196 32.15 -2.83 8.87
C ILE A 196 32.46 -1.57 9.68
N GLN A 197 31.98 -0.41 9.23
CA GLN A 197 32.23 0.87 9.89
C GLN A 197 31.29 1.08 11.08
N TYR A 198 30.00 0.78 10.92
CA TYR A 198 29.00 0.90 11.98
C TYR A 198 28.46 -0.49 12.35
N VAL A 199 29.12 -1.09 13.34
CA VAL A 199 28.81 -2.44 13.82
C VAL A 199 27.66 -2.39 14.82
N ILE A 200 26.62 -3.19 14.56
CA ILE A 200 25.54 -3.48 15.50
C ILE A 200 25.67 -4.96 15.90
N PRO A 201 26.27 -5.28 17.07
CA PRO A 201 26.34 -6.65 17.55
C PRO A 201 24.93 -7.19 17.80
N GLY A 202 24.55 -8.30 17.18
CA GLY A 202 23.21 -8.84 17.38
C GLY A 202 22.91 -10.08 16.54
N ASN A 203 21.86 -10.78 16.95
CA ASN A 203 21.34 -11.96 16.26
C ASN A 203 20.77 -11.61 14.88
N ASP A 204 21.24 -12.29 13.83
CA ASP A 204 20.74 -12.18 12.46
C ASP A 204 19.85 -13.36 12.02
N ASP A 205 19.71 -14.40 12.85
CA ASP A 205 18.88 -15.59 12.59
C ASP A 205 17.43 -15.41 13.06
N ALA A 206 17.19 -14.60 14.10
CA ALA A 206 15.86 -14.39 14.64
C ALA A 206 15.05 -13.41 13.77
N ILE A 207 13.87 -13.83 13.31
CA ILE A 207 12.95 -12.99 12.53
C ILE A 207 12.59 -11.71 13.30
N ARG A 208 12.31 -11.83 14.61
CA ARG A 208 11.97 -10.69 15.48
C ARG A 208 13.14 -9.70 15.61
N ALA A 209 14.37 -10.19 15.74
CA ALA A 209 15.57 -9.35 15.77
C ALA A 209 15.76 -8.61 14.44
N GLY A 210 15.72 -9.31 13.29
CA GLY A 210 15.85 -8.69 11.97
C GLY A 210 14.76 -7.63 11.69
N THR A 211 13.52 -7.92 12.12
CA THR A 211 12.38 -7.00 12.03
C THR A 211 12.62 -5.74 12.86
N LEU A 212 13.06 -5.89 14.11
CA LEU A 212 13.37 -4.77 14.99
C LEU A 212 14.48 -3.89 14.42
N MET A 213 15.56 -4.49 13.91
CA MET A 213 16.67 -3.74 13.31
C MET A 213 16.24 -2.97 12.06
N CYS A 214 15.45 -3.59 11.17
CA CYS A 214 14.90 -2.90 10.00
C CYS A 214 14.00 -1.72 10.41
N HIS A 215 13.16 -1.93 11.43
CA HIS A 215 12.28 -0.88 11.95
C HIS A 215 13.07 0.31 12.47
N ILE A 216 14.07 0.09 13.32
CA ILE A 216 14.90 1.16 13.91
C ILE A 216 15.58 2.00 12.83
N ILE A 217 16.17 1.35 11.82
CA ILE A 217 16.84 2.06 10.72
C ILE A 217 15.81 2.79 9.85
N SER A 218 14.62 2.24 9.64
CA SER A 218 13.55 2.94 8.91
C SER A 218 13.06 4.20 9.63
N GLU A 219 12.98 4.18 10.97
CA GLU A 219 12.67 5.37 11.77
C GLU A 219 13.78 6.43 11.66
N ALA A 220 15.05 6.00 11.68
CA ALA A 220 16.18 6.91 11.46
C ALA A 220 16.11 7.63 10.10
N VAL A 221 15.71 6.89 9.05
CA VAL A 221 15.49 7.46 7.70
C VAL A 221 14.35 8.48 7.73
N ASN A 222 13.23 8.16 8.37
CA ASN A 222 12.07 9.05 8.45
C ASN A 222 12.40 10.32 9.25
N GLU A 223 13.12 10.20 10.36
CA GLU A 223 13.60 11.34 11.14
C GLU A 223 14.58 12.20 10.32
N GLY A 224 15.51 11.58 9.61
CA GLY A 224 16.44 12.29 8.71
C GLY A 224 15.71 13.08 7.63
N ARG A 225 14.67 12.49 7.01
CA ARG A 225 13.81 13.19 6.05
C ARG A 225 13.05 14.36 6.66
N TYR A 226 12.55 14.20 7.89
CA TYR A 226 11.89 15.27 8.63
C TYR A 226 12.84 16.44 8.93
N ILE A 227 14.10 16.16 9.26
CA ILE A 227 15.13 17.19 9.45
C ILE A 227 15.46 17.88 8.13
N ALA A 228 15.61 17.14 7.03
CA ALA A 228 15.85 17.70 5.70
C ALA A 228 14.71 18.63 5.26
N SER A 229 13.45 18.22 5.46
CA SER A 229 12.29 19.03 5.10
C SER A 229 12.23 20.34 5.90
N ARG A 230 12.54 20.28 7.21
CA ARG A 230 12.66 21.48 8.05
C ARG A 230 13.83 22.39 7.69
N ARG A 231 14.97 21.83 7.30
CA ARG A 231 16.14 22.61 6.87
C ARG A 231 15.90 23.33 5.55
N ASN A 232 15.18 22.68 4.63
CA ASN A 232 14.77 23.27 3.36
C ASN A 232 13.57 24.21 3.50
N ALA A 233 12.76 24.06 4.55
CA ALA A 233 11.78 25.04 5.00
C ALA A 233 12.46 26.23 5.72
N ARG A 234 13.35 26.94 5.02
CA ARG A 234 13.72 28.31 5.42
C ARG A 234 12.43 29.16 5.40
N PRO A 235 12.20 30.03 6.40
CA PRO A 235 11.04 30.93 6.38
C PRO A 235 11.17 31.87 5.19
N ALA A 236 10.14 31.93 4.35
CA ALA A 236 10.02 32.84 3.20
C ALA A 236 9.79 34.30 3.63
N THR A 237 10.57 34.81 4.57
CA THR A 237 10.48 36.19 5.08
C THR A 237 11.85 36.82 5.30
N THR A 238 12.63 36.91 4.22
CA THR A 238 13.62 37.99 4.10
C THR A 238 13.20 38.85 2.92
N LYS A 239 12.92 40.14 3.19
CA LYS A 239 12.48 41.16 2.20
C LYS A 239 13.41 41.32 0.98
N ALA A 240 14.52 40.61 0.90
CA ALA A 240 15.52 40.70 -0.16
C ALA A 240 15.11 40.03 -1.49
N ASP A 241 14.18 39.06 -1.48
CA ASP A 241 13.78 38.35 -2.70
C ASP A 241 12.57 38.98 -3.44
N LEU A 242 11.96 40.02 -2.87
CA LEU A 242 10.80 40.71 -3.48
C LEU A 242 11.19 41.78 -4.50
N GLU A 243 12.37 42.38 -4.36
CA GLU A 243 12.85 43.44 -5.26
C GLU A 243 13.21 42.95 -6.68
N PRO A 244 13.94 41.82 -6.88
CA PRO A 244 14.29 41.38 -8.24
C PRO A 244 13.08 40.86 -9.03
N ALA A 245 12.06 40.31 -8.35
CA ALA A 245 10.86 39.78 -9.01
C ALA A 245 9.95 40.89 -9.58
N ALA A 246 9.94 42.07 -8.96
CA ALA A 246 9.17 43.22 -9.44
C ALA A 246 9.80 43.83 -10.71
N GLU A 247 11.13 43.94 -10.76
CA GLU A 247 11.85 44.46 -11.93
C GLU A 247 11.74 43.54 -13.15
N ASP A 248 11.82 42.22 -12.95
CA ASP A 248 11.67 41.23 -14.03
C ASP A 248 10.24 41.20 -14.61
N ALA A 249 9.22 41.37 -13.77
CA ALA A 249 7.83 41.47 -14.20
C ALA A 249 7.59 42.75 -15.02
N GLU A 250 8.19 43.87 -14.61
CA GLU A 250 8.08 45.14 -15.33
C GLU A 250 8.84 45.11 -16.68
N ALA A 251 10.01 44.46 -16.72
CA ALA A 251 10.75 44.24 -17.95
C ALA A 251 10.00 43.31 -18.93
N ALA A 252 9.32 42.28 -18.43
CA ALA A 252 8.47 41.42 -19.24
C ALA A 252 7.24 42.16 -19.81
N ALA A 253 6.61 43.02 -19.01
CA ALA A 253 5.49 43.86 -19.45
C ALA A 253 5.90 44.84 -20.56
N ARG A 254 7.06 45.51 -20.41
CA ARG A 254 7.61 46.41 -21.44
C ARG A 254 7.93 45.68 -22.74
N ARG A 255 8.48 44.46 -22.67
CA ARG A 255 8.74 43.61 -23.86
C ARG A 255 7.44 43.21 -24.57
N ALA A 256 6.39 42.87 -23.82
CA ALA A 256 5.08 42.53 -24.38
C ALA A 256 4.43 43.73 -25.10
N GLN A 257 4.53 44.93 -24.51
CA GLN A 257 4.01 46.16 -25.10
C GLN A 257 4.73 46.51 -26.42
N HIS A 258 6.06 46.39 -26.44
CA HIS A 258 6.86 46.65 -27.64
C HIS A 258 6.55 45.65 -28.78
N GLN A 259 6.29 44.38 -28.43
CA GLN A 259 5.85 43.37 -29.40
C GLN A 259 4.44 43.64 -29.94
N ALA A 260 3.51 44.12 -29.08
CA ALA A 260 2.17 44.50 -29.49
C ALA A 260 2.18 45.70 -30.45
N GLU A 261 3.00 46.72 -30.18
CA GLU A 261 3.19 47.86 -31.08
C GLU A 261 3.81 47.44 -32.42
N ALA A 262 4.81 46.56 -32.42
CA ALA A 262 5.41 46.03 -33.64
C ALA A 262 4.38 45.26 -34.49
N ARG A 263 3.51 44.46 -33.86
CA ARG A 263 2.38 43.78 -34.51
C ARG A 263 1.37 44.79 -35.07
N GLY A 264 1.09 45.88 -34.34
CA GLY A 264 0.24 46.98 -34.79
C GLY A 264 0.80 47.71 -36.01
N ARG A 265 2.11 48.03 -36.02
CA ARG A 265 2.79 48.64 -37.18
C ARG A 265 2.77 47.72 -38.40
N ARG A 266 2.99 46.41 -38.22
CA ARG A 266 2.86 45.40 -39.30
C ARG A 266 1.45 45.32 -39.87
N ARG A 267 0.41 45.39 -39.04
CA ARG A 267 -1.00 45.43 -39.48
C ARG A 267 -1.32 46.72 -40.26
N ARG A 268 -0.79 47.87 -39.81
CA ARG A 268 -0.97 49.17 -40.47
C ARG A 268 -0.27 49.24 -41.82
N TRP A 269 0.92 48.64 -41.92
CA TRP A 269 1.66 48.48 -43.18
C TRP A 269 0.93 47.56 -44.17
N ARG A 270 0.36 46.44 -43.70
CA ARG A 270 -0.48 45.56 -44.55
C ARG A 270 -1.72 46.26 -45.08
N ARG A 271 -2.43 47.06 -44.26
CA ARG A 271 -3.59 47.85 -44.72
C ARG A 271 -3.25 48.93 -45.75
N ARG A 272 -2.06 49.53 -45.68
CA ARG A 272 -1.59 50.49 -46.69
C ARG A 272 -1.26 49.84 -48.04
N ARG A 273 -0.81 48.58 -48.06
CA ARG A 273 -0.58 47.83 -49.31
C ARG A 273 -1.87 47.35 -49.98
N THR A 274 -2.90 46.97 -49.22
CA THR A 274 -4.19 46.58 -49.80
C THR A 274 -5.04 47.76 -50.26
N ALA A 275 -4.83 48.97 -49.74
CA ALA A 275 -5.48 50.20 -50.23
C ALA A 275 -4.84 50.82 -51.49
N GLY A 276 -3.64 50.35 -51.89
CA GLY A 276 -2.92 50.84 -53.07
C GLY A 276 -3.15 50.05 -54.37
N CYS A 277 -3.96 48.99 -54.35
CA CYS A 277 -4.14 48.07 -55.50
C CYS A 277 -5.52 48.16 -56.16
N THR A 278 -6.37 49.13 -55.82
CA THR A 278 -7.72 49.34 -56.39
C THR A 278 -7.87 50.65 -57.16
N ARG A 279 -6.79 51.11 -57.81
CA ARG A 279 -6.84 52.16 -58.85
C ARG A 279 -5.75 51.91 -59.91
N ALA A 280 -5.97 50.93 -60.78
CA ALA A 280 -5.41 50.85 -62.15
C ALA A 280 -5.78 49.50 -62.78
N PHE A 281 -7.08 49.25 -63.04
CA PHE A 281 -7.47 48.16 -63.94
C PHE A 281 -8.82 48.42 -64.60
N THR A 282 -8.92 49.53 -65.34
CA THR A 282 -9.96 49.73 -66.36
C THR A 282 -9.44 50.68 -67.44
N ALA A 283 -8.64 50.18 -68.38
CA ALA A 283 -8.57 50.77 -69.73
C ALA A 283 -7.86 49.83 -70.73
N ARG A 284 -8.60 49.53 -71.80
CA ARG A 284 -8.17 49.14 -73.14
C ARG A 284 -7.72 47.70 -73.38
N ALA A 285 -8.71 46.94 -73.86
CA ALA A 285 -8.53 45.97 -74.93
C ALA A 285 -8.10 46.66 -76.24
N SER A 286 -7.15 46.06 -76.98
CA SER A 286 -7.33 45.61 -78.37
C SER A 286 -5.97 45.34 -79.06
N VAL A 287 -6.02 44.39 -79.99
CA VAL A 287 -5.12 44.12 -81.14
C VAL A 287 -3.97 43.10 -80.96
N ARG A 288 -4.26 41.92 -81.53
CA ARG A 288 -3.47 41.04 -82.43
C ARG A 288 -1.98 40.75 -82.16
N GLY A 289 -1.66 39.45 -82.24
CA GLY A 289 -0.74 38.97 -83.27
C GLY A 289 0.65 38.51 -82.84
N ASP A 290 0.84 37.20 -82.91
CA ASP A 290 2.03 36.49 -83.37
C ASP A 290 3.33 36.36 -82.54
N ALA A 291 3.85 35.13 -82.72
CA ALA A 291 5.25 34.72 -82.82
C ALA A 291 6.02 34.34 -81.55
N CYS A 292 6.31 33.04 -81.53
CA CYS A 292 7.39 32.35 -80.86
C CYS A 292 8.78 32.96 -81.13
N ARG A 293 9.69 32.83 -80.15
CA ARG A 293 11.07 32.29 -80.19
C ARG A 293 12.05 33.11 -79.34
N GLY A 294 12.92 32.38 -78.64
CA GLY A 294 14.36 32.70 -78.63
C GLY A 294 14.95 33.38 -77.38
N ASP A 295 15.59 32.54 -76.58
CA ASP A 295 16.96 32.72 -76.05
C ASP A 295 17.33 33.78 -74.99
N ALA A 296 17.76 33.18 -73.86
CA ALA A 296 19.10 33.30 -73.27
C ALA A 296 19.41 34.40 -72.22
N CYS A 297 19.59 33.90 -70.98
CA CYS A 297 20.77 34.08 -70.10
C CYS A 297 20.96 35.49 -69.45
N ARG A 298 21.26 35.70 -68.15
CA ARG A 298 21.96 34.91 -67.11
C ARG A 298 21.63 35.41 -65.68
N GLY A 299 21.72 34.47 -64.72
CA GLY A 299 22.24 34.66 -63.36
C GLY A 299 21.20 34.89 -62.26
N ASP A 300 21.23 34.29 -61.08
CA ASP A 300 22.23 33.45 -60.42
C ASP A 300 21.52 32.73 -59.25
N ALA A 301 22.19 31.73 -58.67
CA ALA A 301 22.00 31.24 -57.30
C ALA A 301 20.90 30.20 -56.98
N CYS A 302 21.42 29.01 -56.64
CA CYS A 302 21.04 28.16 -55.49
C CYS A 302 19.88 27.17 -55.65
N ARG A 303 20.28 25.96 -56.03
CA ARG A 303 19.56 24.69 -55.82
C ARG A 303 19.34 24.43 -54.33
N GLY A 304 18.08 24.26 -53.94
CA GLY A 304 17.69 23.68 -52.65
C GLY A 304 17.11 22.29 -52.89
N ASP A 305 17.80 21.27 -52.38
CA ASP A 305 17.36 19.88 -52.35
C ASP A 305 16.01 19.74 -51.63
N ALA A 306 15.09 19.04 -52.28
CA ALA A 306 13.85 18.57 -51.69
C ALA A 306 14.15 17.51 -50.62
N ARG A 307 14.06 17.91 -49.34
CA ARG A 307 13.86 16.96 -48.23
C ARG A 307 12.40 17.02 -47.80
N ALA A 308 11.69 15.94 -48.13
CA ALA A 308 10.36 15.62 -47.64
C ALA A 308 10.33 15.64 -46.11
N GLY A 309 9.71 16.67 -45.54
CA GLY A 309 9.27 16.66 -44.15
C GLY A 309 8.00 15.81 -44.07
N ARG A 310 8.08 14.66 -43.38
CA ARG A 310 6.88 13.93 -42.93
C ARG A 310 6.08 14.85 -42.02
N GLU A 311 4.94 15.32 -42.50
CA GLU A 311 3.91 15.90 -41.66
C GLU A 311 3.45 14.83 -40.65
N ARG A 312 3.49 15.18 -39.36
CA ARG A 312 2.81 14.40 -38.32
C ARG A 312 1.31 14.51 -38.60
N PRO A 313 0.55 13.39 -38.63
CA PRO A 313 -0.89 13.51 -38.73
C PRO A 313 -1.39 14.13 -37.43
N VAL A 314 -1.86 15.37 -37.51
CA VAL A 314 -2.79 15.91 -36.52
C VAL A 314 -4.07 15.13 -36.77
N MET A 315 -4.37 14.17 -35.90
CA MET A 315 -5.71 13.60 -35.84
C MET A 315 -6.66 14.77 -35.55
N SER A 316 -7.34 15.24 -36.58
CA SER A 316 -8.48 16.12 -36.45
C SER A 316 -9.56 15.33 -35.71
N ASP A 317 -9.92 15.79 -34.51
CA ASP A 317 -11.15 15.44 -33.82
C ASP A 317 -12.34 15.80 -34.74
N ALA A 318 -12.70 14.87 -35.62
CA ALA A 318 -13.89 14.97 -36.44
C ALA A 318 -15.01 14.25 -35.68
N ASN A 319 -15.99 15.06 -35.25
CA ASN A 319 -17.28 14.72 -34.63
C ASN A 319 -17.27 14.38 -33.14
N ALA A 320 -17.06 15.39 -32.29
CA ALA A 320 -17.55 15.39 -30.92
C ALA A 320 -18.44 16.63 -30.69
N ASN A 321 -19.75 16.45 -30.63
CA ASN A 321 -20.75 17.50 -30.37
C ASN A 321 -20.78 17.95 -28.89
N PHE A 322 -19.70 17.77 -28.12
CA PHE A 322 -19.68 18.02 -26.68
C PHE A 322 -18.38 18.71 -26.25
N SER A 323 -18.48 19.56 -25.24
CA SER A 323 -17.36 20.34 -24.71
C SER A 323 -16.65 19.63 -23.54
N ALA A 324 -15.46 20.09 -23.17
CA ALA A 324 -14.76 19.61 -21.97
C ALA A 324 -15.56 19.87 -20.68
N GLN A 325 -16.42 20.90 -20.65
CA GLN A 325 -17.31 21.16 -19.52
C GLN A 325 -18.42 20.12 -19.42
N ASP A 326 -18.89 19.59 -20.54
CA ASP A 326 -19.94 18.55 -20.54
C ASP A 326 -19.39 17.21 -20.04
N VAL A 327 -18.14 16.89 -20.37
CA VAL A 327 -17.42 15.74 -19.78
C VAL A 327 -17.27 15.92 -18.26
N GLN A 328 -16.94 17.12 -17.79
CA GLN A 328 -16.80 17.42 -16.37
C GLN A 328 -18.15 17.34 -15.63
N LYS A 329 -19.23 17.85 -16.22
CA LYS A 329 -20.60 17.73 -15.68
C LYS A 329 -21.03 16.27 -15.59
N LEU A 330 -20.82 15.48 -16.64
CA LEU A 330 -21.18 14.06 -16.63
C LEU A 330 -20.40 13.31 -15.55
N ARG A 331 -19.11 13.62 -15.38
CA ARG A 331 -18.28 13.08 -14.29
C ARG A 331 -18.80 13.48 -12.90
N GLN A 332 -19.20 14.73 -12.71
CA GLN A 332 -19.76 15.18 -11.42
C GLN A 332 -21.09 14.51 -11.11
N MET A 333 -21.91 14.25 -12.12
CA MET A 333 -23.21 13.58 -11.95
C MET A 333 -23.10 12.07 -11.76
N THR A 334 -22.10 11.42 -12.37
CA THR A 334 -22.00 9.95 -12.42
C THR A 334 -20.84 9.36 -11.61
N GLY A 335 -19.91 10.19 -11.12
CA GLY A 335 -18.69 9.73 -10.44
C GLY A 335 -17.67 9.04 -11.36
N ALA A 336 -17.95 8.91 -12.66
CA ALA A 336 -17.12 8.14 -13.59
C ALA A 336 -15.75 8.79 -13.89
N GLY A 337 -14.79 7.95 -14.31
CA GLY A 337 -13.46 8.42 -14.72
C GLY A 337 -13.52 9.35 -15.93
N MET A 338 -12.58 10.30 -16.02
CA MET A 338 -12.56 11.33 -17.09
C MET A 338 -12.63 10.73 -18.50
N MET A 339 -11.90 9.63 -18.74
CA MET A 339 -11.88 8.94 -20.04
C MET A 339 -13.15 8.13 -20.29
N ASP A 340 -13.78 7.58 -19.25
CA ASP A 340 -15.02 6.81 -19.34
C ASP A 340 -16.18 7.75 -19.69
N ALA A 341 -16.25 8.92 -19.03
CA ALA A 341 -17.22 9.97 -19.33
C ALA A 341 -17.05 10.54 -20.76
N LYS A 342 -15.81 10.77 -21.20
CA LYS A 342 -15.53 11.19 -22.58
C LYS A 342 -15.97 10.13 -23.60
N ARG A 343 -15.69 8.85 -23.32
CA ARG A 343 -16.11 7.73 -24.19
C ARG A 343 -17.62 7.61 -24.25
N ALA A 344 -18.30 7.71 -23.12
CA ALA A 344 -19.76 7.68 -23.06
C ALA A 344 -20.40 8.78 -23.90
N LEU A 345 -19.90 10.01 -23.82
CA LEU A 345 -20.39 11.13 -24.64
C LEU A 345 -20.06 10.98 -26.12
N THR A 346 -18.97 10.28 -26.45
CA THR A 346 -18.62 9.97 -27.84
C THR A 346 -19.58 8.96 -28.44
N GLU A 347 -19.89 7.88 -27.72
CA GLU A 347 -20.80 6.82 -28.19
C GLU A 347 -22.28 7.26 -28.24
N THR A 348 -22.64 8.26 -27.44
CA THR A 348 -24.02 8.79 -27.34
C THR A 348 -24.20 10.14 -28.06
N ASN A 349 -23.21 10.56 -28.85
CA ASN A 349 -23.22 11.81 -29.62
C ASN A 349 -23.54 13.08 -28.80
N GLY A 350 -23.14 13.12 -27.53
CA GLY A 350 -23.29 14.28 -26.64
C GLY A 350 -24.60 14.33 -25.83
N ASP A 351 -25.46 13.31 -25.89
CA ASP A 351 -26.63 13.20 -25.02
C ASP A 351 -26.24 12.76 -23.60
N MET A 352 -26.43 13.65 -22.63
CA MET A 352 -26.03 13.45 -21.23
C MET A 352 -26.81 12.32 -20.53
N GLU A 353 -28.10 12.15 -20.82
CA GLU A 353 -28.93 11.11 -20.18
C GLU A 353 -28.66 9.74 -20.78
N ALA A 354 -28.48 9.68 -22.10
CA ALA A 354 -28.02 8.48 -22.77
C ALA A 354 -26.61 8.09 -22.30
N ALA A 355 -25.69 9.04 -22.14
CA ALA A 355 -24.34 8.80 -21.65
C ALA A 355 -24.33 8.25 -20.22
N ALA A 356 -25.19 8.78 -19.34
CA ALA A 356 -25.34 8.28 -17.98
C ALA A 356 -25.88 6.84 -17.94
N ARG A 357 -26.88 6.52 -18.78
CA ARG A 357 -27.39 5.14 -18.92
C ARG A 357 -26.32 4.18 -19.45
N TRP A 358 -25.58 4.61 -20.48
CA TRP A 358 -24.48 3.83 -21.05
C TRP A 358 -23.37 3.56 -20.04
N LEU A 359 -23.01 4.55 -19.21
CA LEU A 359 -22.04 4.39 -18.12
C LEU A 359 -22.53 3.40 -17.06
N ARG A 360 -23.82 3.39 -16.73
CA ARG A 360 -24.40 2.40 -15.81
C ARG A 360 -24.32 0.99 -16.39
N GLU A 361 -24.75 0.78 -17.64
CA GLU A 361 -24.69 -0.52 -18.30
C GLU A 361 -23.26 -1.08 -18.38
N LYS A 362 -22.29 -0.23 -18.75
CA LYS A 362 -20.87 -0.61 -18.79
C LYS A 362 -20.28 -0.80 -17.40
N GLY A 363 -20.69 0.01 -16.42
CA GLY A 363 -20.30 -0.10 -15.03
C GLY A 363 -20.73 -1.43 -14.43
N LEU A 364 -21.97 -1.86 -14.66
CA LEU A 364 -22.48 -3.16 -14.26
C LEU A 364 -21.68 -4.30 -14.91
N ALA A 365 -21.38 -4.22 -16.20
CA ALA A 365 -20.56 -5.21 -16.90
C ALA A 365 -19.10 -5.28 -16.40
N GLN A 366 -18.54 -4.16 -15.93
CA GLN A 366 -17.22 -4.15 -15.30
C GLN A 366 -17.24 -4.64 -13.86
N SER A 367 -18.29 -4.30 -13.10
CA SER A 367 -18.50 -4.76 -11.73
C SER A 367 -18.63 -6.29 -11.69
N ALA A 368 -19.39 -6.88 -12.63
CA ALA A 368 -19.52 -8.33 -12.79
C ALA A 368 -18.20 -9.05 -13.12
N LYS A 369 -17.16 -8.34 -13.61
CA LYS A 369 -15.82 -8.91 -13.78
C LYS A 369 -14.93 -8.77 -12.54
N ARG A 370 -15.34 -7.95 -11.57
CA ARG A 370 -14.62 -7.69 -10.32
C ARG A 370 -15.16 -8.54 -9.16
N SER A 371 -16.37 -9.07 -9.27
CA SER A 371 -16.98 -9.95 -8.26
C SER A 371 -16.10 -11.14 -7.87
N ASP A 372 -15.28 -11.64 -8.79
CA ASP A 372 -14.38 -12.77 -8.56
C ASP A 372 -13.13 -12.42 -7.72
N ARG A 373 -12.89 -11.13 -7.42
CA ARG A 373 -11.75 -10.69 -6.61
C ARG A 373 -12.04 -10.84 -5.13
N ALA A 374 -11.02 -11.25 -4.36
CA ALA A 374 -11.15 -11.41 -2.92
C ALA A 374 -11.39 -10.05 -2.21
N ALA A 375 -12.48 -9.97 -1.44
CA ALA A 375 -12.83 -8.82 -0.61
C ALA A 375 -12.64 -9.19 0.87
N GLU A 376 -11.40 -9.08 1.36
CA GLU A 376 -10.99 -9.45 2.72
C GLU A 376 -11.02 -8.27 3.70
N GLN A 377 -11.06 -7.04 3.20
CA GLN A 377 -11.19 -5.82 4.01
C GLN A 377 -12.66 -5.41 4.10
N GLY A 378 -12.97 -4.40 4.92
CA GLY A 378 -14.35 -3.97 5.12
C GLY A 378 -14.54 -3.06 6.33
N ALA A 379 -15.79 -2.77 6.61
CA ALA A 379 -16.23 -2.11 7.84
C ALA A 379 -17.49 -2.81 8.37
N VAL A 380 -17.65 -2.75 9.69
CA VAL A 380 -18.83 -3.23 10.41
C VAL A 380 -19.49 -2.03 11.07
N SER A 381 -20.81 -1.97 11.00
CA SER A 381 -21.61 -1.04 11.80
C SER A 381 -22.66 -1.78 12.60
N VAL A 382 -23.07 -1.18 13.71
CA VAL A 382 -24.06 -1.73 14.62
C VAL A 382 -25.08 -0.64 14.97
N ALA A 383 -26.36 -0.98 14.82
CA ALA A 383 -27.48 -0.14 15.21
C ALA A 383 -28.18 -0.77 16.42
N ASN A 384 -28.53 0.04 17.43
CA ASN A 384 -29.24 -0.41 18.62
C ASN A 384 -30.35 0.58 18.99
N THR A 385 -31.60 0.10 18.98
CA THR A 385 -32.80 0.86 19.38
C THR A 385 -33.32 0.46 20.75
N GLY A 386 -32.60 -0.40 21.49
CA GLY A 386 -32.94 -0.93 22.80
C GLY A 386 -33.81 -2.20 22.75
N SER A 387 -34.79 -2.23 21.85
CA SER A 387 -35.61 -3.44 21.59
C SER A 387 -35.10 -4.27 20.41
N VAL A 388 -34.39 -3.65 19.47
CA VAL A 388 -33.82 -4.29 18.30
C VAL A 388 -32.36 -3.85 18.14
N ALA A 389 -31.48 -4.81 17.84
CA ALA A 389 -30.11 -4.52 17.49
C ALA A 389 -29.73 -5.25 16.21
N ALA A 390 -28.97 -4.59 15.34
CA ALA A 390 -28.54 -5.11 14.07
C ALA A 390 -27.05 -4.84 13.86
N ALA A 391 -26.33 -5.82 13.32
CA ALA A 391 -24.93 -5.69 12.94
C ALA A 391 -24.80 -6.07 11.46
N VAL A 392 -24.10 -5.24 10.70
CA VAL A 392 -23.90 -5.42 9.25
C VAL A 392 -22.42 -5.29 8.93
N GLU A 393 -21.89 -6.27 8.20
CA GLU A 393 -20.57 -6.22 7.59
C GLU A 393 -20.67 -5.84 6.11
N LEU A 394 -19.87 -4.87 5.68
CA LEU A 394 -19.64 -4.59 4.27
C LEU A 394 -18.17 -4.85 3.94
N ARG A 395 -17.93 -5.72 2.96
CA ARG A 395 -16.59 -6.17 2.52
C ARG A 395 -16.14 -5.37 1.30
N CYS A 396 -14.85 -5.10 1.22
CA CYS A 396 -14.17 -4.42 0.11
C CYS A 396 -12.75 -4.99 -0.11
N GLU A 397 -12.10 -4.61 -1.20
CA GLU A 397 -10.75 -5.09 -1.54
C GLU A 397 -9.68 -4.39 -0.67
N THR A 398 -9.74 -3.06 -0.54
CA THR A 398 -8.67 -2.28 0.10
C THR A 398 -9.08 -1.63 1.42
N ASP A 399 -8.11 -1.39 2.29
CA ASP A 399 -8.32 -0.70 3.56
C ASP A 399 -8.55 0.82 3.37
N PHE A 400 -8.22 1.37 2.19
CA PHE A 400 -8.48 2.78 1.87
C PHE A 400 -9.96 3.02 1.60
N VAL A 401 -10.62 2.14 0.85
CA VAL A 401 -12.07 2.23 0.60
C VAL A 401 -12.87 2.01 1.88
N ALA A 402 -12.45 1.07 2.72
CA ALA A 402 -13.10 0.81 4.01
C ALA A 402 -13.12 2.01 4.98
N LYS A 403 -12.19 2.97 4.82
CA LYS A 403 -12.09 4.19 5.63
C LYS A 403 -12.77 5.40 4.97
N SER A 404 -13.26 5.25 3.75
CA SER A 404 -13.91 6.34 3.03
C SER A 404 -15.19 6.76 3.77
N PRO A 405 -15.46 8.07 3.95
CA PRO A 405 -16.70 8.54 4.57
C PRO A 405 -17.96 8.00 3.89
N ASP A 406 -17.95 7.92 2.56
CA ASP A 406 -19.08 7.38 1.77
C ASP A 406 -19.32 5.89 2.05
N PHE A 407 -18.25 5.14 2.33
CA PHE A 407 -18.35 3.71 2.65
C PHE A 407 -18.87 3.52 4.08
N VAL A 408 -18.32 4.23 5.05
CA VAL A 408 -18.76 4.16 6.46
C VAL A 408 -20.22 4.57 6.60
N ALA A 409 -20.63 5.67 5.94
CA ALA A 409 -22.01 6.13 5.93
C ALA A 409 -22.97 5.07 5.37
N LEU A 410 -22.58 4.38 4.29
CA LEU A 410 -23.41 3.31 3.73
C LEU A 410 -23.57 2.13 4.70
N VAL A 411 -22.51 1.73 5.42
CA VAL A 411 -22.62 0.64 6.41
C VAL A 411 -23.52 1.04 7.58
N GLU A 412 -23.44 2.28 8.04
CA GLU A 412 -24.32 2.84 9.07
C GLU A 412 -25.79 2.86 8.60
N ASP A 413 -26.07 3.39 7.41
CA ASP A 413 -27.41 3.41 6.81
C ASP A 413 -27.99 1.99 6.64
N LEU A 414 -27.16 1.02 6.28
CA LEU A 414 -27.55 -0.39 6.18
C LEU A 414 -27.91 -0.97 7.56
N ALA A 415 -27.11 -0.70 8.59
CA ALA A 415 -27.38 -1.18 9.94
C ALA A 415 -28.72 -0.61 10.48
N ASP A 416 -28.98 0.68 10.26
CA ASP A 416 -30.23 1.34 10.64
C ASP A 416 -31.45 0.80 9.87
N ALA A 417 -31.27 0.54 8.57
CA ALA A 417 -32.30 -0.06 7.74
C ALA A 417 -32.65 -1.49 8.22
N VAL A 418 -31.63 -2.30 8.55
CA VAL A 418 -31.84 -3.66 9.08
C VAL A 418 -32.51 -3.64 10.44
N ALA A 419 -32.15 -2.70 11.33
CA ALA A 419 -32.81 -2.54 12.62
C ALA A 419 -34.31 -2.25 12.45
N THR A 420 -34.67 -1.39 11.51
CA THR A 420 -36.06 -0.92 11.33
C THR A 420 -36.94 -1.88 10.52
N LYS A 421 -36.44 -2.39 9.39
CA LYS A 421 -37.24 -3.14 8.40
C LYS A 421 -36.96 -4.65 8.39
N GLY A 422 -35.93 -5.11 9.10
CA GLY A 422 -35.50 -6.50 9.10
C GLY A 422 -34.38 -6.81 8.10
N GLU A 423 -33.89 -8.06 8.10
CA GLU A 423 -32.73 -8.49 7.31
C GLU A 423 -32.93 -8.33 5.79
N ASN A 424 -34.17 -8.37 5.31
CA ASN A 424 -34.52 -8.17 3.90
C ASN A 424 -34.25 -6.73 3.41
N ALA A 425 -34.04 -5.77 4.32
CA ALA A 425 -33.73 -4.38 3.96
C ALA A 425 -32.40 -4.25 3.21
N VAL A 426 -31.48 -5.18 3.42
CA VAL A 426 -30.19 -5.23 2.70
C VAL A 426 -30.43 -5.45 1.21
N ALA A 427 -31.38 -6.33 0.84
CA ALA A 427 -31.71 -6.59 -0.55
C ALA A 427 -32.34 -5.36 -1.24
N GLU A 428 -33.13 -4.56 -0.52
CA GLU A 428 -33.69 -3.30 -1.04
C GLU A 428 -32.59 -2.26 -1.33
N ARG A 429 -31.50 -2.30 -0.57
CA ARG A 429 -30.36 -1.38 -0.65
C ARG A 429 -29.20 -1.91 -1.49
N GLN A 430 -29.34 -3.08 -2.11
CA GLN A 430 -28.30 -3.68 -2.94
C GLN A 430 -27.86 -2.75 -4.09
N GLY A 431 -28.79 -1.98 -4.66
CA GLY A 431 -28.47 -0.99 -5.68
C GLY A 431 -27.52 0.12 -5.20
N ASP A 432 -27.59 0.51 -3.92
CA ASP A 432 -26.71 1.52 -3.35
C ASP A 432 -25.28 0.98 -3.17
N VAL A 433 -25.16 -0.29 -2.76
CA VAL A 433 -23.87 -1.02 -2.68
C VAL A 433 -23.22 -1.16 -4.07
N GLU A 434 -24.00 -1.54 -5.08
CA GLU A 434 -23.51 -1.67 -6.46
C GLU A 434 -23.06 -0.32 -7.03
N ASN A 435 -23.83 0.75 -6.80
CA ASN A 435 -23.47 2.10 -7.22
C ASN A 435 -22.17 2.57 -6.58
N LEU A 436 -21.95 2.25 -5.29
CA LEU A 436 -20.70 2.57 -4.60
C LEU A 436 -19.52 1.79 -5.18
N GLY A 437 -19.69 0.50 -5.47
CA GLY A 437 -18.66 -0.34 -6.12
C GLY A 437 -18.28 0.17 -7.53
N ILE A 438 -19.26 0.66 -8.29
CA ILE A 438 -19.02 1.29 -9.60
C ILE A 438 -18.21 2.59 -9.44
N THR A 439 -18.56 3.41 -8.46
CA THR A 439 -17.94 4.72 -8.21
C THR A 439 -16.51 4.58 -7.72
N LEU A 440 -16.29 3.74 -6.70
CA LEU A 440 -14.98 3.51 -6.08
C LEU A 440 -14.10 2.53 -6.88
N LYS A 441 -14.68 1.84 -7.86
CA LYS A 441 -14.02 0.88 -8.74
C LYS A 441 -13.43 -0.35 -8.03
N GLU A 442 -14.00 -0.75 -6.90
CA GLU A 442 -13.62 -1.96 -6.14
C GLU A 442 -14.79 -2.95 -6.05
N ASN A 443 -14.47 -4.23 -5.79
CA ASN A 443 -15.46 -5.23 -5.41
C ASN A 443 -15.98 -4.94 -3.99
N ILE A 444 -17.26 -4.61 -3.87
CA ILE A 444 -17.93 -4.35 -2.59
C ILE A 444 -19.09 -5.33 -2.46
N ASN A 445 -19.11 -6.09 -1.37
CA ASN A 445 -20.13 -7.10 -1.11
C ASN A 445 -20.64 -7.00 0.32
N VAL A 446 -21.92 -7.30 0.53
CA VAL A 446 -22.45 -7.44 1.88
C VAL A 446 -21.97 -8.77 2.47
N GLY A 447 -21.38 -8.69 3.66
CA GLY A 447 -20.90 -9.84 4.42
C GLY A 447 -21.99 -10.37 5.35
N ARG A 448 -21.62 -10.64 6.60
CA ARG A 448 -22.55 -11.14 7.59
C ARG A 448 -23.51 -10.06 8.07
N VAL A 449 -24.80 -10.40 8.10
CA VAL A 449 -25.89 -9.56 8.64
C VAL A 449 -26.52 -10.33 9.79
N VAL A 450 -26.70 -9.67 10.93
CA VAL A 450 -27.36 -10.26 12.10
C VAL A 450 -28.33 -9.26 12.69
N ARG A 451 -29.54 -9.72 12.99
CA ARG A 451 -30.55 -8.92 13.70
C ARG A 451 -31.11 -9.68 14.89
N PHE A 452 -31.15 -9.02 16.05
CA PHE A 452 -31.79 -9.52 17.26
C PHE A 452 -32.97 -8.64 17.65
N GLU A 453 -34.08 -9.30 17.97
CA GLU A 453 -35.23 -8.69 18.65
C GLU A 453 -35.29 -9.23 20.08
N ALA A 454 -35.29 -8.31 21.05
CA ALA A 454 -35.31 -8.65 22.45
C ALA A 454 -36.72 -9.14 22.87
N PRO A 455 -36.84 -10.33 23.49
CA PRO A 455 -38.09 -10.75 24.10
C PRO A 455 -38.45 -9.89 25.32
N ALA A 456 -39.72 -9.86 25.72
CA ALA A 456 -40.19 -9.05 26.83
C ALA A 456 -39.47 -9.42 28.14
N GLY A 457 -38.68 -8.48 28.67
CA GLY A 457 -37.86 -8.66 29.89
C GLY A 457 -36.38 -8.97 29.64
N ALA A 458 -35.94 -9.07 28.38
CA ALA A 458 -34.52 -9.16 28.03
C ALA A 458 -33.92 -7.78 27.77
N VAL A 459 -32.65 -7.61 28.14
CA VAL A 459 -31.81 -6.45 27.85
C VAL A 459 -30.91 -6.79 26.67
N LEU A 460 -30.93 -5.93 25.66
CA LEU A 460 -30.12 -6.06 24.46
C LEU A 460 -29.08 -4.95 24.44
N ASP A 461 -27.82 -5.32 24.28
CA ASP A 461 -26.73 -4.36 24.11
C ASP A 461 -25.87 -4.66 22.89
N ALA A 462 -25.25 -3.61 22.40
CA ALA A 462 -24.46 -3.59 21.18
C ALA A 462 -23.14 -2.88 21.43
N TYR A 463 -22.04 -3.52 21.07
CA TYR A 463 -20.70 -2.93 21.15
C TYR A 463 -20.06 -2.89 19.76
N LEU A 464 -19.54 -1.72 19.38
CA LEU A 464 -18.77 -1.54 18.16
C LEU A 464 -17.35 -1.11 18.49
N HIS A 465 -16.38 -1.90 18.06
CA HIS A 465 -14.96 -1.56 18.18
C HIS A 465 -14.49 -0.80 16.94
N ILE A 466 -14.17 0.48 17.14
CA ILE A 466 -13.69 1.37 16.08
C ILE A 466 -12.16 1.40 16.10
N GLN A 467 -11.53 1.12 14.96
CA GLN A 467 -10.09 1.29 14.76
C GLN A 467 -9.83 1.98 13.43
N ASN A 468 -8.91 2.95 13.41
CA ASN A 468 -8.57 3.71 12.21
C ASN A 468 -9.79 4.31 11.50
N GLU A 469 -10.70 4.91 12.28
CA GLU A 469 -11.92 5.60 11.79
C GLU A 469 -12.96 4.68 11.10
N ARG A 470 -12.83 3.35 11.24
CA ARG A 470 -13.84 2.37 10.80
C ARG A 470 -14.19 1.38 11.90
N GLY A 471 -15.42 0.88 11.89
CA GLY A 471 -15.81 -0.24 12.75
C GLY A 471 -15.21 -1.55 12.24
N VAL A 472 -14.53 -2.31 13.09
CA VAL A 472 -13.83 -3.56 12.70
C VAL A 472 -14.49 -4.80 13.29
N ASN A 473 -15.14 -4.63 14.44
CA ASN A 473 -15.75 -5.73 15.18
C ASN A 473 -17.02 -5.23 15.88
N GLY A 474 -18.17 -5.76 15.46
CA GLY A 474 -19.47 -5.49 16.04
C GLY A 474 -19.97 -6.70 16.83
N VAL A 475 -20.46 -6.46 18.03
CA VAL A 475 -20.96 -7.50 18.93
C VAL A 475 -22.37 -7.15 19.39
N LEU A 476 -23.25 -8.13 19.36
CA LEU A 476 -24.62 -8.07 19.88
C LEU A 476 -24.78 -9.09 21.00
N VAL A 477 -25.40 -8.68 22.11
CA VAL A 477 -25.63 -9.56 23.26
C VAL A 477 -27.03 -9.35 23.80
N GLU A 478 -27.73 -10.46 23.99
CA GLU A 478 -29.01 -10.55 24.70
C GLU A 478 -28.83 -11.17 26.08
N LEU A 479 -29.36 -10.50 27.10
CA LEU A 479 -29.25 -10.88 28.51
C LEU A 479 -30.64 -10.87 29.17
N ILE A 480 -30.95 -11.89 29.96
CA ILE A 480 -32.16 -11.94 30.80
C ILE A 480 -31.75 -11.81 32.27
N GLY A 481 -32.46 -10.97 33.02
CA GLY A 481 -32.26 -10.84 34.48
C GLY A 481 -31.03 -10.05 34.90
N GLY A 482 -30.44 -9.23 34.02
CA GLY A 482 -29.28 -8.38 34.33
C GLY A 482 -29.41 -6.95 33.79
N ASP A 483 -28.50 -6.09 34.21
CA ASP A 483 -28.49 -4.66 33.86
C ASP A 483 -27.79 -4.39 32.51
N GLN A 484 -28.06 -3.22 31.92
CA GLN A 484 -27.41 -2.79 30.68
C GLN A 484 -25.88 -2.70 30.80
N SER A 485 -25.36 -2.26 31.96
CA SER A 485 -23.92 -2.23 32.22
C SER A 485 -23.30 -3.63 32.17
N LEU A 486 -24.02 -4.64 32.70
CA LEU A 486 -23.57 -6.03 32.68
C LEU A 486 -23.53 -6.57 31.24
N ALA A 487 -24.57 -6.29 30.45
CA ALA A 487 -24.63 -6.63 29.03
C ALA A 487 -23.47 -5.99 28.23
N HIS A 488 -23.12 -4.74 28.56
CA HIS A 488 -22.02 -4.03 27.92
C HIS A 488 -20.64 -4.63 28.23
N GLU A 489 -20.36 -4.96 29.49
CA GLU A 489 -19.08 -5.58 29.87
C GLU A 489 -18.91 -6.96 29.23
N ILE A 490 -20.01 -7.67 29.09
CA ILE A 490 -20.11 -8.91 28.36
C ILE A 490 -19.82 -8.71 26.87
N ALA A 491 -20.38 -7.68 26.24
CA ALA A 491 -20.16 -7.41 24.82
C ALA A 491 -18.68 -7.07 24.55
N LEU A 492 -18.05 -6.31 25.46
CA LEU A 492 -16.60 -6.05 25.47
C LEU A 492 -15.78 -7.34 25.61
N HIS A 493 -16.19 -8.23 26.50
CA HIS A 493 -15.54 -9.52 26.66
C HIS A 493 -15.61 -10.34 25.37
N VAL A 494 -16.79 -10.47 24.77
CA VAL A 494 -16.98 -11.22 23.52
C VAL A 494 -16.14 -10.61 22.39
N ALA A 495 -16.08 -9.27 22.31
CA ALA A 495 -15.26 -8.59 21.30
C ALA A 495 -13.77 -8.95 21.40
N PHE A 496 -13.26 -9.15 22.62
CA PHE A 496 -11.85 -9.46 22.85
C PHE A 496 -11.55 -10.97 22.83
N ALA A 497 -12.32 -11.78 23.56
CA ALA A 497 -12.07 -13.20 23.78
C ALA A 497 -12.59 -14.11 22.66
N ARG A 498 -13.45 -13.59 21.77
CA ARG A 498 -13.93 -14.25 20.55
C ARG A 498 -14.49 -15.68 20.78
N PRO A 499 -15.44 -15.88 21.72
CA PRO A 499 -16.07 -17.18 21.89
C PRO A 499 -16.88 -17.57 20.64
N GLU A 500 -16.89 -18.85 20.32
CA GLU A 500 -17.69 -19.41 19.21
C GLU A 500 -19.03 -19.96 19.68
N TYR A 501 -19.08 -20.47 20.91
CA TYR A 501 -20.26 -21.11 21.49
C TYR A 501 -20.61 -20.52 22.86
N LEU A 502 -21.89 -20.55 23.24
CA LEU A 502 -22.34 -20.10 24.55
C LEU A 502 -22.08 -21.16 25.62
N THR A 503 -22.50 -22.40 25.33
CA THR A 503 -22.41 -23.56 26.22
C THR A 503 -21.63 -24.71 25.58
N ARG A 504 -21.23 -25.71 26.40
CA ARG A 504 -20.52 -26.91 25.89
C ARG A 504 -21.38 -27.75 24.96
N ASP A 505 -22.70 -27.74 25.14
CA ASP A 505 -23.62 -28.60 24.40
C ASP A 505 -23.86 -28.12 22.97
N GLU A 506 -23.55 -26.85 22.68
CA GLU A 506 -23.62 -26.27 21.33
C GLU A 506 -22.43 -26.66 20.45
N VAL A 507 -21.36 -27.21 21.04
CA VAL A 507 -20.16 -27.60 20.29
C VAL A 507 -20.43 -28.89 19.52
N PRO A 508 -20.22 -28.93 18.19
CA PRO A 508 -20.42 -30.14 17.41
C PRO A 508 -19.56 -31.30 17.91
N ALA A 509 -20.18 -32.45 18.19
CA ALA A 509 -19.48 -33.64 18.68
C ALA A 509 -18.33 -34.06 17.75
N SER A 510 -18.49 -33.85 16.44
CA SER A 510 -17.47 -34.14 15.43
C SER A 510 -16.20 -33.28 15.56
N GLU A 511 -16.29 -32.06 16.09
CA GLU A 511 -15.11 -31.22 16.37
C GLU A 511 -14.41 -31.66 17.65
N VAL A 512 -15.20 -31.95 18.69
CA VAL A 512 -14.69 -32.47 19.98
C VAL A 512 -13.91 -33.77 19.77
N ASP A 513 -14.41 -34.66 18.92
CA ASP A 513 -13.76 -35.96 18.63
C ASP A 513 -12.45 -35.80 17.86
N LYS A 514 -12.37 -34.89 16.89
CA LYS A 514 -11.13 -34.58 16.17
C LYS A 514 -10.06 -34.07 17.14
N GLU A 515 -10.43 -33.15 18.01
CA GLU A 515 -9.48 -32.54 18.94
C GLU A 515 -9.05 -33.49 20.04
N ARG A 516 -9.97 -34.37 20.47
CA ARG A 516 -9.64 -35.50 21.35
C ARG A 516 -8.55 -36.38 20.72
N GLN A 517 -8.69 -36.75 19.43
CA GLN A 517 -7.68 -37.56 18.73
C GLN A 517 -6.32 -36.87 18.63
N ILE A 518 -6.30 -35.55 18.39
CA ILE A 518 -5.06 -34.77 18.35
C ILE A 518 -4.37 -34.78 19.72
N PHE A 519 -5.12 -34.53 20.80
CA PHE A 519 -4.55 -34.54 22.15
C PHE A 519 -4.12 -35.94 22.62
N GLU A 520 -4.82 -36.99 22.20
CA GLU A 520 -4.40 -38.38 22.44
C GLU A 520 -3.05 -38.67 21.76
N ALA A 521 -2.90 -38.29 20.50
CA ALA A 521 -1.66 -38.45 19.75
C ALA A 521 -0.50 -37.65 20.37
N GLU A 522 -0.75 -36.39 20.75
CA GLU A 522 0.24 -35.53 21.42
C GLU A 522 0.68 -36.16 22.76
N THR A 523 -0.27 -36.59 23.59
CA THR A 523 0.00 -37.15 24.92
C THR A 523 0.73 -38.49 24.85
N ARG A 524 0.46 -39.30 23.80
CA ARG A 524 1.21 -40.54 23.51
C ARG A 524 2.65 -40.24 23.10
N ASN A 525 2.86 -39.21 22.27
CA ASN A 525 4.20 -38.79 21.83
C ASN A 525 5.04 -38.20 22.99
N GLU A 526 4.39 -37.60 23.98
CA GLU A 526 5.04 -37.11 25.23
C GLU A 526 5.51 -38.25 26.16
N GLY A 527 5.23 -39.53 25.84
CA GLY A 527 5.72 -40.68 26.59
C GLY A 527 5.01 -40.92 27.93
N LYS A 528 3.79 -40.41 28.11
CA LYS A 528 3.02 -40.56 29.34
C LYS A 528 2.35 -41.94 29.45
N PRO A 529 2.07 -42.45 30.66
CA PRO A 529 1.46 -43.77 30.85
C PRO A 529 0.09 -43.90 30.17
N GLU A 530 -0.15 -45.00 29.44
CA GLU A 530 -1.38 -45.22 28.67
C GLU A 530 -2.66 -45.12 29.51
N GLN A 531 -2.61 -45.57 30.77
CA GLN A 531 -3.74 -45.52 31.69
C GLN A 531 -4.15 -44.08 32.09
N ALA A 532 -3.22 -43.12 31.98
CA ALA A 532 -3.47 -41.72 32.32
C ALA A 532 -3.89 -40.87 31.10
N ILE A 533 -3.71 -41.36 29.87
CA ILE A 533 -3.99 -40.62 28.63
C ILE A 533 -5.44 -40.10 28.61
N PRO A 534 -6.49 -40.90 28.90
CA PRO A 534 -7.87 -40.41 28.82
C PRO A 534 -8.14 -39.23 29.76
N LYS A 535 -7.65 -39.31 31.02
CA LYS A 535 -7.81 -38.24 32.01
C LYS A 535 -7.05 -36.96 31.64
N ILE A 536 -5.87 -37.10 31.05
CA ILE A 536 -5.06 -35.96 30.60
C ILE A 536 -5.71 -35.28 29.40
N VAL A 537 -6.22 -36.06 28.45
CA VAL A 537 -6.91 -35.55 27.26
C VAL A 537 -8.18 -34.82 27.66
N GLU A 538 -8.96 -35.37 28.58
CA GLU A 538 -10.14 -34.70 29.13
C GLU A 538 -9.77 -33.38 29.83
N GLY A 539 -8.67 -33.37 30.60
CA GLY A 539 -8.12 -32.15 31.18
C GLY A 539 -7.64 -31.11 30.15
N LYS A 540 -7.01 -31.54 29.06
CA LYS A 540 -6.58 -30.69 27.94
C LYS A 540 -7.79 -30.14 27.17
N LEU A 541 -8.81 -30.95 26.93
CA LEU A 541 -10.06 -30.52 26.30
C LEU A 541 -10.76 -29.46 27.14
N ALA A 542 -10.92 -29.67 28.45
CA ALA A 542 -11.51 -28.69 29.35
C ALA A 542 -10.68 -27.41 29.45
N GLY A 543 -9.36 -27.52 29.60
CA GLY A 543 -8.47 -26.39 29.90
C GLY A 543 -7.99 -25.58 28.69
N ARG A 544 -7.97 -26.16 27.47
CA ARG A 544 -7.61 -25.45 26.24
C ARG A 544 -8.81 -25.27 25.32
N PHE A 545 -9.46 -26.35 24.92
CA PHE A 545 -10.47 -26.30 23.86
C PHE A 545 -11.77 -25.60 24.31
N PHE A 546 -12.39 -26.09 25.39
CA PHE A 546 -13.62 -25.49 25.91
C PHE A 546 -13.38 -24.12 26.56
N ALA A 547 -12.28 -23.96 27.31
CA ALA A 547 -11.93 -22.68 27.93
C ALA A 547 -11.65 -21.55 26.91
N GLU A 548 -11.23 -21.86 25.68
CA GLU A 548 -11.01 -20.87 24.63
C GLU A 548 -12.26 -20.62 23.77
N ARG A 549 -13.08 -21.65 23.49
CA ARG A 549 -14.21 -21.53 22.54
C ARG A 549 -15.58 -21.33 23.18
N VAL A 550 -15.79 -21.80 24.41
CA VAL A 550 -17.07 -21.71 25.12
C VAL A 550 -17.07 -20.51 26.05
N ARG A 551 -17.97 -19.57 25.79
CA ARG A 551 -18.04 -18.30 26.48
C ARG A 551 -18.11 -18.43 28.00
N LEU A 552 -19.01 -19.25 28.53
CA LEU A 552 -19.23 -19.34 29.99
C LEU A 552 -18.00 -19.81 30.78
N GLU A 553 -17.07 -20.51 30.11
CA GLU A 553 -15.86 -21.06 30.71
C GLU A 553 -14.62 -20.20 30.52
N GLN A 554 -14.71 -19.19 29.65
CA GLN A 554 -13.67 -18.21 29.47
C GLN A 554 -13.46 -17.41 30.77
N LYS A 555 -12.19 -17.06 31.01
CA LYS A 555 -11.80 -16.11 32.05
C LYS A 555 -12.21 -14.71 31.63
N PHE A 556 -12.76 -13.94 32.55
CA PHE A 556 -13.19 -12.59 32.25
C PHE A 556 -12.00 -11.68 31.90
N VAL A 557 -12.12 -10.90 30.83
CA VAL A 557 -11.00 -10.11 30.29
C VAL A 557 -10.51 -9.03 31.26
N ARG A 558 -11.41 -8.41 32.03
CA ARG A 558 -11.02 -7.39 33.02
C ARG A 558 -10.48 -7.98 34.33
N ASP A 559 -11.02 -9.12 34.77
CA ASP A 559 -10.50 -9.86 35.92
C ASP A 559 -10.28 -11.34 35.58
N PRO A 560 -9.02 -11.73 35.28
CA PRO A 560 -8.67 -13.09 34.92
C PRO A 560 -8.87 -14.12 36.04
N LYS A 561 -9.18 -13.68 37.28
CA LYS A 561 -9.38 -14.58 38.44
C LYS A 561 -10.76 -15.23 38.45
N MET A 562 -11.74 -14.67 37.75
CA MET A 562 -13.11 -15.19 37.68
C MET A 562 -13.48 -15.63 36.26
N THR A 563 -14.39 -16.60 36.15
CA THR A 563 -14.99 -16.99 34.87
C THR A 563 -16.23 -16.15 34.57
N ILE A 564 -16.65 -16.09 33.32
CA ILE A 564 -17.89 -15.37 32.96
C ILE A 564 -19.09 -15.95 33.71
N LYS A 565 -19.15 -17.27 33.90
CA LYS A 565 -20.22 -17.89 34.69
C LYS A 565 -20.29 -17.36 36.13
N GLN A 566 -19.15 -17.07 36.75
CA GLN A 566 -19.11 -16.48 38.10
C GLN A 566 -19.48 -15.00 38.08
N PHE A 567 -19.09 -14.29 37.02
CA PHE A 567 -19.38 -12.87 36.84
C PHE A 567 -20.86 -12.59 36.55
N LEU A 568 -21.52 -13.48 35.80
CA LEU A 568 -22.95 -13.37 35.45
C LEU A 568 -23.88 -13.47 36.67
N GLY A 569 -23.49 -14.21 37.72
CA GLY A 569 -24.34 -14.43 38.89
C GLY A 569 -25.66 -15.10 38.50
N ASP A 570 -26.76 -14.40 38.74
CA ASP A 570 -28.13 -14.86 38.43
C ASP A 570 -28.59 -14.48 37.02
N ALA A 571 -27.82 -13.68 36.27
CA ALA A 571 -28.18 -13.26 34.93
C ALA A 571 -27.81 -14.33 33.88
N GLU A 572 -28.67 -14.52 32.88
CA GLU A 572 -28.48 -15.52 31.83
C GLU A 572 -28.32 -14.85 30.47
N VAL A 573 -27.29 -15.24 29.74
CA VAL A 573 -27.08 -14.78 28.36
C VAL A 573 -27.80 -15.75 27.45
N THR A 574 -28.83 -15.27 26.76
CA THR A 574 -29.62 -16.14 25.86
C THR A 574 -28.94 -16.28 24.51
N ARG A 575 -28.44 -15.18 23.95
CA ARG A 575 -27.85 -15.13 22.61
C ARG A 575 -26.73 -14.11 22.54
N PHE A 576 -25.74 -14.38 21.69
CA PHE A 576 -24.76 -13.38 21.27
C PHE A 576 -24.40 -13.58 19.80
N ALA A 577 -23.98 -12.51 19.15
CA ALA A 577 -23.39 -12.57 17.82
C ALA A 577 -22.19 -11.65 17.75
N GLN A 578 -21.19 -12.07 16.98
CA GLN A 578 -20.01 -11.30 16.66
C GLN A 578 -19.85 -11.25 15.14
N VAL A 579 -19.65 -10.04 14.64
CA VAL A 579 -19.41 -9.74 13.23
C VAL A 579 -18.06 -9.02 13.14
N GLU A 580 -17.06 -9.69 12.58
CA GLU A 580 -15.70 -9.17 12.41
C GLU A 580 -15.40 -9.07 10.92
N VAL A 581 -14.73 -7.99 10.52
CA VAL A 581 -14.31 -7.81 9.13
C VAL A 581 -13.43 -8.97 8.67
N GLY A 582 -13.86 -9.66 7.61
CA GLY A 582 -13.08 -10.70 6.94
C GLY A 582 -13.10 -12.07 7.62
N ARG A 583 -13.98 -12.31 8.59
CA ARG A 583 -14.15 -13.60 9.27
C ARG A 583 -15.48 -14.29 8.97
#